data_AF-A0A9D5B0K4-F1
#
_entry.id   AF-A0A9D5B0K4-F1
#
_cell.length_a   1.000
_cell.length_b   1.000
_cell.length_c   1.000
_cell.angle_alpha   90.00
_cell.angle_beta   90.00
_cell.angle_gamma   90.00
#
_symmetry.space_group_name_H-M   'P 1'
#
loop_
_entity.id
_entity.type
_entity.pdbx_description
1 polymer ?
#
loop_
_entity_poly.entity_id
_entity_poly.type
_entity_poly.pdbx_seq_one_letter_code
_entity_poly.pdbx_strand_id
1 'polypeptide(L)'
;CGVEDGSKSHSLCLFMDKKMVFQVKRLKWNFRGNQTIFVDGLVVDMMWDLHDWIFNHHSNDSVSCVFMFRTRSGLDSRLWLEEKNLQKEKEQDRIGFSLLICGCKKPD
;
A
#
# COMPACT_ATOMS: atom_id res chain seq x y z
N CYS A 1 0.35 29.49 8.60
CA CYS A 1 0.86 29.81 7.25
C CYS A 1 2.35 29.46 7.20
N GLY A 2 2.69 28.26 6.71
CA GLY A 2 4.08 27.85 6.54
C GLY A 2 4.42 27.93 5.06
N VAL A 3 5.43 28.72 4.74
CA VAL A 3 5.99 28.83 3.40
C VAL A 3 6.59 27.46 3.06
N GLU A 4 5.94 26.70 2.16
CA GLU A 4 6.57 25.52 1.57
C GLU A 4 7.65 26.03 0.61
N ASP A 5 8.86 26.17 1.16
CA ASP A 5 10.08 26.36 0.40
C ASP A 5 10.22 25.21 -0.62
N GLY A 6 10.70 25.53 -1.82
CA GLY A 6 10.58 24.78 -3.08
C GLY A 6 11.25 23.39 -3.16
N SER A 7 11.28 22.63 -2.07
CA SER A 7 11.62 21.22 -2.03
C SER A 7 10.54 20.39 -2.73
N LYS A 8 10.93 19.59 -3.72
CA LYS A 8 10.02 18.64 -4.38
C LYS A 8 9.29 17.82 -3.30
N SER A 9 7.98 17.97 -3.19
CA SER A 9 7.19 17.24 -2.22
C SER A 9 7.32 15.73 -2.49
N HIS A 10 7.72 14.94 -1.50
CA HIS A 10 7.76 13.49 -1.62
C HIS A 10 6.34 12.94 -1.85
N SER A 11 6.20 12.04 -2.82
CA SER A 11 4.93 11.38 -3.16
C SER A 11 5.14 9.89 -3.41
N LEU A 12 4.17 9.07 -3.02
CA LEU A 12 4.10 7.64 -3.35
C LEU A 12 3.11 7.46 -4.50
N CYS A 13 3.51 6.73 -5.53
CA CYS A 13 2.66 6.42 -6.68
C CYS A 13 2.58 4.92 -6.87
N LEU A 14 1.37 4.40 -7.12
CA LEU A 14 1.19 3.03 -7.59
C LEU A 14 0.87 3.05 -9.09
N PHE A 15 1.58 2.21 -9.84
CA PHE A 15 1.32 1.98 -11.25
C PHE A 15 0.97 0.51 -11.49
N MET A 16 -0.06 0.28 -12.31
CA MET A 16 -0.42 -1.03 -12.84
C MET A 16 -0.51 -0.90 -14.36
N ASP A 17 0.13 -1.80 -15.09
CA ASP A 17 0.21 -1.75 -16.57
C ASP A 17 0.62 -0.39 -17.12
N LYS A 18 1.62 0.24 -16.48
CA LYS A 18 2.14 1.58 -16.80
C LYS A 18 1.14 2.72 -16.61
N LYS A 19 -0.04 2.47 -16.04
CA LYS A 19 -1.03 3.49 -15.68
C LYS A 19 -0.99 3.78 -14.19
N MET A 20 -1.05 5.06 -13.82
CA MET A 20 -1.11 5.47 -12.42
C MET A 20 -2.48 5.13 -11.85
N VAL A 21 -2.49 4.34 -10.78
CA VAL A 21 -3.71 3.93 -10.06
C VAL A 21 -4.04 4.96 -8.99
N PHE A 22 -3.05 5.36 -8.19
CA PHE A 22 -3.19 6.41 -7.21
C PHE A 22 -1.86 7.10 -6.91
N GLN A 23 -1.95 8.28 -6.31
CA GLN A 23 -0.83 9.04 -5.78
C GLN A 23 -1.15 9.54 -4.37
N VAL A 24 -0.26 9.28 -3.43
CA VAL A 24 -0.26 9.87 -2.09
C VAL A 24 0.69 11.06 -2.12
N LYS A 25 0.12 12.26 -2.02
CA LYS A 25 0.89 13.52 -1.92
C LYS A 25 1.28 13.78 -0.48
N ARG A 26 2.24 14.71 -0.29
CA ARG A 26 2.63 15.20 1.03
C ARG A 26 3.05 14.05 1.97
N LEU A 27 3.96 13.19 1.50
CA LEU A 27 4.35 11.98 2.24
C LEU A 27 4.90 12.26 3.65
N LYS A 28 5.44 13.44 3.95
CA LYS A 28 5.79 13.82 5.34
C LYS A 28 4.60 13.76 6.31
N TRP A 29 3.38 13.92 5.81
CA TRP A 29 2.15 13.80 6.60
C TRP A 29 1.48 12.44 6.42
N ASN A 30 1.68 11.80 5.27
CA ASN A 30 1.05 10.53 4.86
C ASN A 30 2.05 9.37 4.74
N PHE A 31 3.11 9.36 5.56
CA PHE A 31 4.21 8.40 5.47
C PHE A 31 3.80 6.99 5.87
N ARG A 32 2.71 6.84 6.62
CA ARG A 32 2.10 5.56 6.96
C ARG A 32 0.62 5.60 6.57
N GLY A 33 0.15 4.60 5.84
CA GLY A 33 -1.22 4.60 5.33
C GLY A 33 -1.57 3.34 4.57
N ASN A 34 -2.77 3.33 4.00
CA ASN A 34 -3.31 2.20 3.25
C ASN A 34 -4.20 2.66 2.10
N GLN A 35 -4.31 1.81 1.07
CA GLN A 35 -5.17 1.99 -0.09
C GLN A 35 -5.65 0.62 -0.56
N THR A 36 -6.95 0.46 -0.77
CA THR A 36 -7.50 -0.74 -1.40
C THR A 36 -7.45 -0.58 -2.92
N ILE A 37 -7.00 -1.63 -3.61
CA ILE A 37 -6.91 -1.71 -5.06
C ILE A 37 -7.58 -2.99 -5.57
N PHE A 38 -7.91 -2.99 -6.86
CA PHE A 38 -8.46 -4.16 -7.55
C PHE A 38 -7.43 -4.70 -8.54
N VAL A 39 -7.07 -5.97 -8.41
CA VAL A 39 -6.12 -6.66 -9.29
C VAL A 39 -6.81 -7.90 -9.83
N ASP A 40 -7.10 -7.94 -11.13
CA ASP A 40 -7.77 -9.07 -11.79
C ASP A 40 -9.07 -9.53 -11.09
N GLY A 41 -9.85 -8.58 -10.56
CA GLY A 41 -11.09 -8.85 -9.82
C GLY A 41 -10.91 -9.18 -8.34
N LEU A 42 -9.67 -9.29 -7.85
CA LEU A 42 -9.34 -9.47 -6.44
C LEU A 42 -9.22 -8.14 -5.70
N VAL A 43 -9.75 -8.08 -4.48
CA VAL A 43 -9.60 -6.93 -3.58
C VAL A 43 -8.29 -7.07 -2.80
N VAL A 44 -7.39 -6.11 -2.95
CA VAL A 44 -6.08 -6.11 -2.29
C VAL A 44 -5.90 -4.85 -1.47
N ASP A 45 -5.59 -5.01 -0.18
CA ASP A 45 -5.13 -3.92 0.67
C ASP A 45 -3.63 -3.71 0.47
N MET A 46 -3.25 -2.54 -0.05
CA MET A 46 -1.88 -2.06 -0.05
C MET A 46 -1.68 -1.16 1.17
N MET A 47 -0.72 -1.49 2.03
CA MET A 47 -0.31 -0.69 3.18
C MET A 47 1.15 -0.27 3.01
N TRP A 48 1.53 0.87 3.55
CA TRP A 48 2.90 1.37 3.51
C TRP A 48 3.33 1.98 4.83
N ASP A 49 4.63 1.83 5.09
CA ASP A 49 5.37 2.53 6.13
C ASP A 49 6.68 3.05 5.54
N LEU A 50 6.75 4.36 5.39
CA LEU A 50 7.88 5.08 4.80
C LEU A 50 8.57 5.98 5.82
N HIS A 51 8.31 5.78 7.12
CA HIS A 51 8.82 6.66 8.16
C HIS A 51 10.35 6.77 8.11
N ASP A 52 11.05 5.64 8.20
CA ASP A 52 12.51 5.63 8.23
C ASP A 52 13.07 6.23 6.93
N TRP A 53 12.48 5.89 5.79
CA TRP A 53 12.87 6.45 4.48
C TRP A 53 12.77 7.97 4.38
N ILE A 54 11.76 8.59 5.00
CA ILE A 54 11.50 10.03 4.87
C ILE A 54 12.21 10.85 5.95
N PHE A 55 12.37 10.30 7.15
CA PHE A 55 12.85 11.07 8.30
C PHE A 55 14.27 10.72 8.71
N ASN A 56 14.78 9.53 8.36
CA ASN A 56 16.07 9.06 8.84
C ASN A 56 17.18 9.23 7.78
N HIS A 57 17.58 10.47 7.52
CA HIS A 57 18.62 10.82 6.54
C HIS A 57 20.05 10.85 7.11
N HIS A 58 20.21 10.69 8.42
CA HIS A 58 21.46 11.00 9.13
C HIS A 58 22.02 9.85 9.97
N SER A 59 21.37 8.70 9.99
CA SER A 59 21.92 7.51 10.66
C SER A 59 22.87 6.77 9.72
N ASN A 60 24.00 6.30 10.25
CA ASN A 60 24.83 5.27 9.60
C ASN A 60 24.11 3.91 9.49
N ASP A 61 22.88 3.81 10.00
CA ASP A 61 22.02 2.64 9.91
C ASP A 61 21.32 2.54 8.56
N SER A 62 21.07 1.31 8.13
CA SER A 62 20.29 1.03 6.92
C SER A 62 18.87 1.57 7.06
N VAL A 63 18.48 2.45 6.13
CA VAL A 63 17.15 3.06 6.12
C VAL A 63 16.17 2.12 5.43
N SER A 64 15.01 1.85 6.03
CA SER A 64 14.03 0.90 5.47
C SER A 64 12.71 1.55 5.06
N CYS A 65 12.02 0.91 4.13
CA CYS A 65 10.62 1.15 3.81
C CYS A 65 9.89 -0.19 3.70
N VAL A 66 8.62 -0.20 4.07
CA VAL A 66 7.83 -1.43 4.08
C VAL A 66 6.54 -1.22 3.33
N PHE A 67 6.22 -2.16 2.45
CA PHE A 67 4.94 -2.28 1.76
C PHE A 67 4.33 -3.63 2.07
N MET A 68 3.03 -3.67 2.34
CA MET A 68 2.31 -4.92 2.53
C MET A 68 1.13 -4.96 1.56
N PHE A 69 0.99 -6.07 0.86
CA PHE A 69 -0.16 -6.38 0.01
C PHE A 69 -0.90 -7.54 0.64
N ARG A 70 -2.16 -7.36 0.97
CA ARG A 70 -3.00 -8.41 1.55
C ARG A 70 -4.24 -8.58 0.71
N THR A 71 -4.39 -9.77 0.12
CA THR A 71 -5.64 -10.15 -0.52
C THR A 71 -6.74 -10.31 0.53
N ARG A 72 -7.95 -9.84 0.23
CA ARG A 72 -9.14 -10.15 1.02
C ARG A 72 -9.78 -11.41 0.45
N SER A 73 -10.20 -12.34 1.31
CA SER A 73 -10.98 -13.50 0.89
C SER A 73 -12.43 -13.08 0.57
N GLY A 74 -13.17 -13.94 -0.13
CA GLY A 74 -14.55 -13.71 -0.55
C GLY A 74 -15.53 -13.36 0.57
N LEU A 75 -15.18 -13.55 1.85
CA LEU A 75 -15.97 -13.13 3.00
C LEU A 75 -15.72 -11.67 3.41
N ASP A 76 -14.48 -11.18 3.28
CA ASP A 76 -14.10 -9.80 3.63
C ASP A 76 -14.43 -8.78 2.52
N SER A 77 -14.61 -9.24 1.28
CA SER A 77 -15.05 -8.41 0.15
C SER A 77 -16.56 -8.20 0.11
N ARG A 78 -17.36 -9.05 0.77
CA ARG A 78 -18.83 -8.97 0.84
C ARG A 78 -19.38 -7.78 1.63
N LEU A 79 -18.56 -7.12 2.45
CA LEU A 79 -18.99 -5.88 3.12
C LEU A 79 -19.17 -4.70 2.13
N TRP A 80 -18.76 -4.85 0.87
CA TRP A 80 -18.89 -3.82 -0.18
C TRP A 80 -19.86 -4.19 -1.32
N LEU A 81 -20.36 -5.43 -1.37
CA LEU A 81 -21.31 -5.90 -2.37
C LEU A 81 -22.48 -6.53 -1.62
N GLU A 82 -23.64 -5.87 -1.68
CA GLU A 82 -24.90 -6.33 -1.10
C GLU A 82 -25.07 -7.85 -1.22
N GLU A 83 -25.35 -8.47 -0.07
CA GLU A 83 -25.68 -9.87 0.08
C GLU A 83 -26.88 -10.24 -0.79
N LYS A 84 -26.64 -10.71 -2.02
CA LYS A 84 -27.64 -11.50 -2.73
C LYS A 84 -27.02 -12.75 -3.32
N ASN A 85 -27.20 -13.80 -2.53
CA ASN A 85 -27.35 -15.20 -2.91
C ASN A 85 -26.16 -15.82 -3.65
N LEU A 86 -25.49 -16.78 -3.01
CA LEU A 86 -25.16 -18.09 -3.58
C LEU A 86 -24.48 -18.96 -2.50
N GLN A 87 -25.25 -19.88 -1.92
CA GLN A 87 -24.81 -20.92 -0.99
C GLN A 87 -24.07 -22.09 -1.67
N LYS A 88 -23.43 -21.91 -2.82
CA LYS A 88 -22.78 -23.01 -3.55
C LYS A 88 -21.53 -22.54 -4.28
N GLU A 89 -20.38 -22.60 -3.60
CA GLU A 89 -19.01 -22.80 -4.14
C GLU A 89 -18.03 -22.72 -2.95
N LYS A 90 -17.87 -23.81 -2.19
CA LYS A 90 -16.79 -24.81 -2.28
C LYS A 90 -15.38 -24.22 -2.10
N GLU A 91 -14.81 -24.40 -0.91
CA GLU A 91 -13.38 -24.63 -0.54
C GLU A 91 -12.20 -23.87 -1.20
N GLN A 92 -12.34 -23.30 -2.40
CA GLN A 92 -11.35 -22.50 -3.12
C GLN A 92 -11.27 -21.04 -2.61
N ASP A 93 -12.25 -20.58 -1.84
CA ASP A 93 -12.34 -19.22 -1.26
C ASP A 93 -11.38 -18.99 -0.06
N ARG A 94 -10.44 -19.91 0.19
CA ARG A 94 -9.69 -20.01 1.45
C ARG A 94 -8.21 -19.62 1.41
N ILE A 95 -7.59 -19.44 0.25
CA ILE A 95 -6.15 -19.15 0.19
C ILE A 95 -5.94 -17.69 -0.21
N GLY A 96 -6.23 -16.80 0.74
CA GLY A 96 -5.66 -15.45 0.70
C GLY A 96 -4.17 -15.51 1.02
N PHE A 97 -3.39 -14.61 0.42
CA PHE A 97 -1.99 -14.40 0.79
C PHE A 97 -1.77 -12.96 1.27
N SER A 98 -0.70 -12.81 2.05
CA SER A 98 -0.08 -11.53 2.36
C SER A 98 1.34 -11.54 1.82
N LEU A 99 1.73 -10.45 1.16
CA LEU A 99 3.08 -10.22 0.64
C LEU A 99 3.64 -8.99 1.34
N LEU A 100 4.78 -9.16 2.01
CA LEU A 100 5.56 -8.07 2.60
C LEU A 100 6.77 -7.79 1.70
N ILE A 101 6.96 -6.53 1.34
CA ILE A 101 8.11 -6.07 0.57
C ILE A 101 8.82 -5.02 1.41
N CYS A 102 10.10 -5.26 1.69
CA CYS A 102 10.96 -4.31 2.37
C CYS A 102 12.01 -3.77 1.39
N GLY A 103 12.15 -2.45 1.31
CA GLY A 103 13.25 -1.80 0.61
C GLY A 103 14.23 -1.21 1.62
N CYS A 104 15.53 -1.40 1.40
CA CYS A 104 16.56 -0.79 2.24
C CYS A 104 17.48 0.08 1.39
N LYS A 105 17.79 1.29 1.85
CA LYS A 105 18.86 2.12 1.29
C LYS A 105 20.11 1.94 2.15
N LYS A 106 21.22 1.54 1.52
CA LYS A 106 22.53 1.58 2.19
C LYS A 106 23.06 3.01 2.16
N PRO A 107 23.66 3.51 3.25
CA PRO A 107 24.47 4.71 3.18
C PRO A 107 25.66 4.45 2.23
N ASP A 108 26.04 5.48 1.47
CA ASP A 108 27.18 5.44 0.53
C ASP A 108 28.52 5.32 1.27
#